data_AF-A0A538RXM1-F1
#
_entry.id   AF-A0A538RXM1-F1
#
_cell.length_a   1.000
_cell.length_b   1.000
_cell.length_c   1.000
_cell.angle_alpha   90.00
_cell.angle_beta   90.00
_cell.angle_gamma   90.00
#
_symmetry.space_group_name_H-M   'P 1'
#
loop_
_entity.id
_entity.type
_entity.pdbx_description
1 polymer ?
#
loop_
_entity_poly.entity_id
_entity_poly.type
_entity_poly.pdbx_seq_one_letter_code
_entity_poly.pdbx_strand_id
1 'polypeptide(L)'
;MAQRFLIGLLTADCLLPPSNSITPGSDDDEAGSPKAALQALNEFIGEWKGSGGPEKRRVERGESWDETVSWSWKFKGNDAWLTMQVKNGRYLKSGELRYLPDQKKYQLTATDKDNKKRIFAGANKDGYLILERLDSDNQETQRITMNSAGDGVRFIYRYAHKPQGRTLFTKDYLVACTKVGESLASSAKKNECPVSGGLGTIAVSHNGTTYYVCCGSTRTRRSTSRNSRPRKRRSDTLTRRASEGSPPAAGSRSMTRSHLLPEFSK
;
A
#
# COMPACT_ATOMS: atom_id res chain seq x y z
N MET A 1 -38.22 32.59 54.01
CA MET A 1 -37.44 33.64 54.71
C MET A 1 -36.19 33.92 53.89
N ALA A 2 -35.62 35.12 53.99
CA ALA A 2 -34.44 35.52 53.23
C ALA A 2 -33.31 35.93 54.18
N GLN A 3 -32.07 35.60 53.83
CA GLN A 3 -30.88 36.21 54.40
C GLN A 3 -29.89 36.49 53.26
N ARG A 4 -29.73 37.77 52.91
CA ARG A 4 -28.58 38.25 52.13
C ARG A 4 -27.54 38.75 53.12
N PHE A 5 -26.27 38.41 52.91
CA PHE A 5 -25.17 39.28 53.29
C PHE A 5 -24.12 39.32 52.18
N LEU A 6 -23.51 40.49 52.03
CA LEU A 6 -22.46 40.84 51.07
C LEU A 6 -21.24 41.31 51.86
N ILE A 7 -20.19 41.78 51.16
CA ILE A 7 -18.83 42.04 51.67
C ILE A 7 -18.03 40.72 51.79
N GLY A 8 -16.91 40.50 51.10
CA GLY A 8 -16.24 41.32 50.08
C GLY A 8 -14.86 41.80 50.53
N LEU A 9 -13.82 41.16 50.01
CA LEU A 9 -12.43 41.58 50.17
C LEU A 9 -11.68 41.32 48.85
N LEU A 10 -10.88 42.28 48.37
CA LEU A 10 -9.94 42.06 47.28
C LEU A 10 -8.60 41.62 47.86
N THR A 11 -8.05 40.52 47.34
CA THR A 11 -6.60 40.28 47.32
C THR A 11 -6.15 40.15 45.87
N ALA A 12 -5.13 40.91 45.49
CA ALA A 12 -4.56 40.89 44.15
C ALA A 12 -3.41 39.88 44.10
N ASP A 13 -3.72 38.60 43.91
CA ASP A 13 -2.71 37.55 43.77
C ASP A 13 -2.02 37.60 42.40
N CYS A 14 -0.72 37.31 42.39
CA CYS A 14 0.14 37.57 41.24
C CYS A 14 -0.12 36.61 40.07
N LEU A 15 -0.23 37.18 38.86
CA LEU A 15 -0.09 36.45 37.60
C LEU A 15 1.36 35.95 37.42
N LEU A 16 1.64 34.76 37.94
CA LEU A 16 2.78 33.95 37.52
C LEU A 16 2.37 33.06 36.34
N PRO A 17 3.06 33.10 35.18
CA PRO A 17 2.82 32.14 34.13
C PRO A 17 3.34 30.76 34.56
N PRO A 18 2.57 29.67 34.36
CA PRO A 18 3.05 28.32 34.66
C PRO A 18 4.18 27.93 33.71
N SER A 19 5.42 28.07 34.18
CA SER A 19 6.61 27.61 33.48
C SER A 19 6.94 26.18 33.88
N ASN A 20 7.34 25.37 32.89
CA ASN A 20 7.69 23.95 32.96
C ASN A 20 6.48 23.01 33.20
N SER A 21 6.46 21.79 32.66
CA SER A 21 7.50 21.10 31.86
C SER A 21 6.90 20.45 30.61
N ILE A 22 7.67 20.45 29.51
CA ILE A 22 7.43 19.52 28.39
C ILE A 22 8.13 18.23 28.80
N THR A 23 7.36 17.23 29.22
CA THR A 23 7.88 15.89 29.56
C THR A 23 8.23 15.13 28.28
N PRO A 24 9.49 14.72 28.06
CA PRO A 24 9.84 13.86 26.94
C PRO A 24 9.66 12.38 27.33
N GLY A 25 8.66 11.73 26.74
CA GLY A 25 8.47 10.28 26.81
C GLY A 25 7.63 9.76 27.99
N SER A 26 6.48 9.17 27.66
CA SER A 26 5.87 8.06 28.41
C SER A 26 5.99 6.81 27.53
N ASP A 27 7.01 5.99 27.76
CA ASP A 27 7.22 4.75 26.98
C ASP A 27 6.25 3.61 27.37
N ASP A 28 5.25 3.91 28.21
CA ASP A 28 4.18 3.01 28.65
C ASP A 28 2.99 2.90 27.65
N ASP A 29 2.91 3.78 26.64
CA ASP A 29 1.75 3.89 25.74
C ASP A 29 1.78 2.98 24.48
N GLU A 30 2.91 2.33 24.16
CA GLU A 30 3.05 1.54 22.91
C GLU A 30 1.98 0.45 22.77
N ALA A 31 1.67 -0.26 23.87
CA ALA A 31 0.72 -1.39 23.88
C ALA A 31 -0.74 -1.01 23.58
N GLY A 32 -1.11 0.27 23.71
CA GLY A 32 -2.42 0.81 23.33
C GLY A 32 -2.44 1.55 21.98
N SER A 33 -1.28 1.76 21.36
CA SER A 33 -1.13 2.67 20.23
C SER A 33 -1.84 2.17 18.96
N PRO A 34 -2.37 3.08 18.10
CA PRO A 34 -2.92 2.72 16.79
C PRO A 34 -1.91 1.97 15.91
N LYS A 35 -0.62 2.29 16.06
CA LYS A 35 0.51 1.62 15.39
C LYS A 35 0.65 0.16 15.83
N ALA A 36 0.73 -0.12 17.14
CA ALA A 36 0.87 -1.48 17.64
C ALA A 36 -0.34 -2.37 17.28
N ALA A 37 -1.56 -1.83 17.37
CA ALA A 37 -2.75 -2.54 16.93
C ALA A 37 -2.69 -2.89 15.42
N LEU A 38 -2.22 -1.98 14.57
CA LEU A 38 -2.07 -2.24 13.13
C LEU A 38 -0.86 -3.14 12.78
N GLN A 39 0.16 -3.24 13.64
CA GLN A 39 1.25 -4.21 13.47
C GLN A 39 0.78 -5.68 13.53
N ALA A 40 -0.33 -5.96 14.23
CA ALA A 40 -1.00 -7.26 14.21
C ALA A 40 -1.60 -7.64 12.83
N LEU A 41 -1.47 -6.76 11.82
CA LEU A 41 -1.86 -6.97 10.43
C LEU A 41 -0.67 -6.84 9.46
N ASN A 42 0.58 -6.86 9.96
CA ASN A 42 1.79 -6.77 9.13
C ASN A 42 1.86 -7.86 8.04
N GLU A 43 1.31 -9.06 8.30
CA GLU A 43 1.22 -10.13 7.31
C GLU A 43 0.41 -9.77 6.06
N PHE A 44 -0.43 -8.73 6.09
CA PHE A 44 -1.17 -8.27 4.91
C PHE A 44 -0.29 -7.40 3.98
N ILE A 45 0.84 -6.86 4.46
CA ILE A 45 1.65 -5.89 3.72
C ILE A 45 2.34 -6.54 2.52
N GLY A 46 2.27 -5.87 1.36
CA GLY A 46 2.83 -6.36 0.10
C GLY A 46 1.86 -6.22 -1.08
N GLU A 47 2.28 -6.73 -2.24
CA GLU A 47 1.43 -6.88 -3.42
C GLU A 47 1.01 -8.35 -3.58
N TRP A 48 -0.25 -8.58 -3.94
CA TRP A 48 -0.90 -9.88 -3.94
C TRP A 48 -1.69 -10.04 -5.23
N LYS A 49 -1.37 -11.07 -6.02
CA LYS A 49 -2.15 -11.41 -7.23
C LYS A 49 -3.12 -12.54 -6.89
N GLY A 50 -4.39 -12.37 -7.22
CA GLY A 50 -5.42 -13.36 -6.89
C GLY A 50 -6.54 -13.42 -7.90
N SER A 51 -7.40 -14.41 -7.68
CA SER A 51 -8.68 -14.54 -8.39
C SER A 51 -9.84 -14.50 -7.41
N GLY A 52 -10.90 -13.83 -7.82
CA GLY A 52 -12.17 -13.76 -7.13
C GLY A 52 -13.25 -14.56 -7.85
N GLY A 53 -14.27 -14.98 -7.11
CA GLY A 53 -15.46 -15.64 -7.65
C GLY A 53 -16.61 -15.66 -6.64
N PRO A 54 -17.86 -15.84 -7.11
CA PRO A 54 -19.02 -15.99 -6.24
C PRO A 54 -18.90 -17.29 -5.43
N GLU A 55 -19.23 -17.27 -4.13
CA GLU A 55 -18.99 -18.42 -3.25
C GLU A 55 -20.13 -19.46 -3.27
N LYS A 56 -20.48 -19.93 -4.47
CA LYS A 56 -21.49 -20.97 -4.74
C LYS A 56 -20.86 -22.29 -5.21
N ARG A 57 -21.56 -23.41 -4.99
CA ARG A 57 -21.11 -24.78 -5.31
C ARG A 57 -20.69 -24.99 -6.78
N ARG A 58 -21.27 -24.22 -7.71
CA ARG A 58 -20.94 -24.24 -9.14
C ARG A 58 -20.76 -22.80 -9.61
N VAL A 59 -19.51 -22.41 -9.83
CA VAL A 59 -19.15 -21.14 -10.47
C VAL A 59 -19.26 -21.31 -11.99
N GLU A 60 -19.85 -20.34 -12.66
CA GLU A 60 -20.08 -20.35 -14.11
C GLU A 60 -18.98 -19.60 -14.87
N ARG A 61 -18.82 -19.90 -16.15
CA ARG A 61 -17.73 -19.38 -16.97
C ARG A 61 -17.87 -17.87 -17.16
N GLY A 62 -16.96 -17.09 -16.56
CA GLY A 62 -16.97 -15.62 -16.59
C GLY A 62 -17.51 -14.95 -15.33
N GLU A 63 -17.95 -15.71 -14.32
CA GLU A 63 -18.24 -15.14 -13.00
C GLU A 63 -16.98 -14.82 -12.21
N SER A 64 -15.93 -15.64 -12.35
CA SER A 64 -14.61 -15.38 -11.78
C SER A 64 -13.91 -14.19 -12.45
N TRP A 65 -13.01 -13.54 -11.72
CA TRP A 65 -12.15 -12.46 -12.23
C TRP A 65 -10.76 -12.53 -11.60
N ASP A 66 -9.76 -11.93 -12.25
CA ASP A 66 -8.43 -11.71 -11.68
C ASP A 66 -8.32 -10.29 -11.10
N GLU A 67 -7.64 -10.15 -9.97
CA GLU A 67 -7.32 -8.84 -9.40
C GLU A 67 -5.93 -8.81 -8.73
N THR A 68 -5.45 -7.61 -8.43
CA THR A 68 -4.19 -7.42 -7.69
C THR A 68 -4.42 -6.44 -6.56
N VAL A 69 -4.34 -6.95 -5.33
CA VAL A 69 -4.47 -6.19 -4.09
C VAL A 69 -3.08 -5.80 -3.63
N SER A 70 -2.87 -4.54 -3.25
CA SER A 70 -1.63 -4.10 -2.62
C SER A 70 -1.94 -3.38 -1.31
N TRP A 71 -1.30 -3.82 -0.22
CA TRP A 71 -1.37 -3.20 1.10
C TRP A 71 -0.06 -2.51 1.43
N SER A 72 -0.14 -1.31 1.99
CA SER A 72 1.01 -0.52 2.41
C SER A 72 0.72 0.31 3.66
N TRP A 73 1.74 0.51 4.50
CA TRP A 73 1.72 1.47 5.58
C TRP A 73 1.72 2.90 5.05
N LYS A 74 1.00 3.79 5.73
CA LYS A 74 0.95 5.23 5.48
C LYS A 74 1.04 5.97 6.80
N PHE A 75 1.95 6.94 6.86
CA PHE A 75 2.27 7.70 8.07
C PHE A 75 2.10 9.20 7.80
N LYS A 76 1.62 9.97 8.77
CA LYS A 76 1.49 11.42 8.69
C LYS A 76 1.64 12.06 10.08
N GLY A 77 2.86 12.50 10.42
CA GLY A 77 3.18 12.87 11.80
C GLY A 77 3.02 11.64 12.69
N ASN A 78 2.26 11.76 13.77
CA ASN A 78 1.99 10.66 14.72
C ASN A 78 0.82 9.75 14.28
N ASP A 79 0.12 10.05 13.18
CA ASP A 79 -0.95 9.21 12.62
C ASP A 79 -0.37 8.11 11.71
N ALA A 80 -0.84 6.87 11.90
CA ALA A 80 -0.39 5.68 11.19
C ALA A 80 -1.59 4.82 10.79
N TRP A 81 -1.68 4.47 9.50
CA TRP A 81 -2.78 3.65 8.98
C TRP A 81 -2.35 2.78 7.80
N LEU A 82 -3.10 1.72 7.53
CA LEU A 82 -2.88 0.87 6.37
C LEU A 82 -3.72 1.35 5.19
N THR A 83 -3.18 1.26 3.98
CA THR A 83 -3.93 1.53 2.75
C THR A 83 -3.89 0.33 1.82
N MET A 84 -5.06 -0.03 1.32
CA MET A 84 -5.30 -1.05 0.32
C MET A 84 -5.59 -0.37 -1.02
N GLN A 85 -4.98 -0.84 -2.10
CA GLN A 85 -5.33 -0.49 -3.47
C GLN A 85 -5.65 -1.77 -4.24
N VAL A 86 -6.68 -1.75 -5.09
CA VAL A 86 -7.11 -2.93 -5.85
C VAL A 86 -7.10 -2.60 -7.35
N LYS A 87 -6.15 -3.20 -8.08
CA LYS A 87 -6.05 -3.13 -9.54
C LYS A 87 -6.94 -4.24 -10.13
N ASN A 88 -7.74 -3.89 -11.15
CA ASN A 88 -8.67 -4.78 -11.87
C ASN A 88 -9.78 -5.46 -11.02
N GLY A 89 -9.90 -5.14 -9.73
CA GLY A 89 -10.89 -5.73 -8.82
C GLY A 89 -12.33 -5.65 -9.33
N ARG A 90 -13.19 -6.62 -8.98
CA ARG A 90 -14.58 -6.63 -9.46
C ARG A 90 -15.46 -5.60 -8.72
N TYR A 91 -15.27 -5.46 -7.41
CA TYR A 91 -16.14 -4.65 -6.54
C TYR A 91 -15.42 -3.50 -5.84
N LEU A 92 -14.23 -3.76 -5.28
CA LEU A 92 -13.45 -2.77 -4.53
C LEU A 92 -12.40 -2.11 -5.43
N LYS A 93 -12.07 -0.85 -5.09
CA LYS A 93 -11.04 -0.03 -5.75
C LYS A 93 -9.89 0.31 -4.80
N SER A 94 -10.22 0.63 -3.54
CA SER A 94 -9.23 0.91 -2.50
C SER A 94 -9.85 0.81 -1.10
N GLY A 95 -9.03 0.97 -0.06
CA GLY A 95 -9.49 1.17 1.31
C GLY A 95 -8.43 1.82 2.20
N GLU A 96 -8.86 2.53 3.22
CA GLU A 96 -7.99 2.97 4.33
C GLU A 96 -8.45 2.31 5.63
N LEU A 97 -7.53 1.61 6.30
CA LEU A 97 -7.77 0.84 7.51
C LEU A 97 -7.05 1.49 8.71
N ARG A 98 -7.83 1.95 9.68
CA ARG A 98 -7.37 2.64 10.89
C ARG A 98 -7.73 1.81 12.13
N TYR A 99 -7.00 1.99 13.22
CA TYR A 99 -7.43 1.56 14.55
C TYR A 99 -8.07 2.74 15.30
N LEU A 100 -9.09 2.45 16.09
CA LEU A 100 -9.84 3.38 16.94
C LEU A 100 -9.61 2.99 18.41
N PRO A 101 -8.66 3.61 19.14
CA PRO A 101 -8.35 3.25 20.52
C PRO A 101 -9.58 3.29 21.43
N ASP A 102 -10.37 4.36 21.35
CA ASP A 102 -11.58 4.60 22.18
C ASP A 102 -12.61 3.48 22.08
N GLN A 103 -12.70 2.83 20.91
CA GLN A 103 -13.62 1.73 20.65
C GLN A 103 -12.95 0.35 20.68
N LYS A 104 -11.61 0.30 20.78
CA LYS A 104 -10.76 -0.87 20.58
C LYS A 104 -11.04 -1.65 19.29
N LYS A 105 -11.42 -0.93 18.22
CA LYS A 105 -11.86 -1.49 16.93
C LYS A 105 -10.98 -1.06 15.77
N TYR A 106 -10.95 -1.89 14.74
CA TYR A 106 -10.44 -1.52 13.42
C TYR A 106 -11.59 -0.95 12.58
N GLN A 107 -11.33 0.12 11.83
CA GLN A 107 -12.26 0.74 10.89
C GLN A 107 -11.67 0.73 9.49
N LEU A 108 -12.34 0.04 8.56
CA LEU A 108 -12.04 0.08 7.13
C LEU A 108 -12.98 1.05 6.43
N THR A 109 -12.43 2.11 5.86
CA THR A 109 -13.14 2.96 4.88
C THR A 109 -12.83 2.42 3.49
N ALA A 110 -13.63 1.47 3.02
CA ALA A 110 -13.52 0.90 1.68
C ALA A 110 -14.11 1.86 0.64
N THR A 111 -13.54 1.89 -0.56
CA THR A 111 -14.06 2.61 -1.73
C THR A 111 -14.36 1.60 -2.83
N ASP A 112 -15.61 1.56 -3.31
CA ASP A 112 -16.02 0.70 -4.42
C ASP A 112 -15.73 1.32 -5.79
N LYS A 113 -16.08 0.60 -6.87
CA LYS A 113 -15.90 1.07 -8.25
C LYS A 113 -16.62 2.38 -8.57
N ASP A 114 -17.79 2.60 -7.98
CA ASP A 114 -18.59 3.82 -8.17
C ASP A 114 -17.98 5.00 -7.41
N ASN A 115 -16.89 4.77 -6.65
CA ASN A 115 -16.25 5.68 -5.70
C ASN A 115 -17.10 5.97 -4.46
N LYS A 116 -18.13 5.15 -4.18
CA LYS A 116 -18.91 5.24 -2.95
C LYS A 116 -18.05 4.71 -1.81
N LYS A 117 -18.03 5.45 -0.69
CA LYS A 117 -17.31 5.06 0.52
C LYS A 117 -18.21 4.22 1.41
N ARG A 118 -17.73 3.07 1.85
CA ARG A 118 -18.40 2.16 2.78
C ARG A 118 -17.53 1.99 4.01
N ILE A 119 -18.03 2.41 5.16
CA ILE A 119 -17.32 2.29 6.44
C ILE A 119 -17.75 0.98 7.10
N PHE A 120 -16.78 0.11 7.39
CA PHE A 120 -16.95 -1.10 8.18
C PHE A 120 -16.12 -0.98 9.47
N ALA A 121 -16.61 -1.52 10.58
CA ALA A 121 -15.90 -1.54 11.86
C ALA A 121 -15.95 -2.93 12.50
N GLY A 122 -14.91 -3.29 13.25
CA GLY A 122 -14.84 -4.60 13.90
C GLY A 122 -13.50 -4.89 14.56
N ALA A 123 -13.10 -6.17 14.57
CA ALA A 123 -11.96 -6.66 15.35
C ALA A 123 -11.07 -7.60 14.54
N ASN A 124 -9.78 -7.63 14.86
CA ASN A 124 -8.91 -8.77 14.55
C ASN A 124 -9.09 -9.81 15.66
N LYS A 125 -9.45 -11.04 15.29
CA LYS A 125 -9.62 -12.16 16.22
C LYS A 125 -9.07 -13.44 15.56
N ASP A 126 -8.20 -14.15 16.26
CA ASP A 126 -7.66 -15.46 15.85
C ASP A 126 -7.05 -15.46 14.42
N GLY A 127 -6.44 -14.34 14.00
CA GLY A 127 -5.89 -14.12 12.65
C GLY A 127 -6.89 -13.63 11.60
N TYR A 128 -8.18 -13.50 11.96
CA TYR A 128 -9.25 -13.00 11.10
C TYR A 128 -9.63 -11.57 11.47
N LEU A 129 -9.38 -10.63 10.55
CA LEU A 129 -9.93 -9.28 10.60
C LEU A 129 -11.38 -9.31 10.13
N ILE A 130 -12.32 -9.27 11.07
CA ILE A 130 -13.76 -9.31 10.84
C ILE A 130 -14.32 -7.90 11.02
N LEU A 131 -14.93 -7.36 9.96
CA LEU A 131 -15.40 -5.98 9.87
C LEU A 131 -16.84 -5.96 9.38
N GLU A 132 -17.74 -5.25 10.06
CA GLU A 132 -19.16 -5.20 9.72
C GLU A 132 -19.66 -3.75 9.54
N ARG A 133 -20.72 -3.62 8.74
CA ARG A 133 -21.56 -2.42 8.68
C ARG A 133 -23.03 -2.80 8.58
N LEU A 134 -23.91 -1.90 8.98
CA LEU A 134 -25.29 -1.89 8.53
C LEU A 134 -25.37 -1.11 7.21
N ASP A 135 -26.16 -1.59 6.25
CA ASP A 135 -26.53 -0.82 5.06
C ASP A 135 -27.83 -0.08 5.32
N SER A 136 -27.84 1.24 5.18
CA SER A 136 -29.04 2.08 5.40
C SER A 136 -30.16 1.73 4.44
N ASP A 137 -29.80 1.46 3.19
CA ASP A 137 -30.70 1.47 2.04
C ASP A 137 -31.53 0.18 1.99
N ASN A 138 -30.91 -0.95 2.35
CA ASN A 138 -31.51 -2.29 2.33
C ASN A 138 -31.67 -2.91 3.74
N GLN A 139 -31.24 -2.22 4.80
CA GLN A 139 -31.24 -2.68 6.20
C GLN A 139 -30.48 -4.00 6.46
N GLU A 140 -29.50 -4.34 5.62
CA GLU A 140 -28.70 -5.57 5.72
C GLU A 140 -27.41 -5.37 6.51
N THR A 141 -26.98 -6.38 7.27
CA THR A 141 -25.62 -6.38 7.82
C THR A 141 -24.65 -6.92 6.77
N GLN A 142 -23.67 -6.12 6.36
CA GLN A 142 -22.61 -6.53 5.43
C GLN A 142 -21.30 -6.73 6.18
N ARG A 143 -20.66 -7.88 5.98
CA ARG A 143 -19.42 -8.31 6.61
C ARG A 143 -18.32 -8.48 5.57
N ILE A 144 -17.15 -7.91 5.86
CA ILE A 144 -15.89 -8.30 5.23
C ILE A 144 -15.08 -9.10 6.25
N THR A 145 -14.47 -10.18 5.80
CA THR A 145 -13.50 -10.96 6.58
C THR A 145 -12.22 -11.10 5.79
N MET A 146 -11.09 -10.71 6.38
CA MET A 146 -9.75 -10.79 5.78
C MET A 146 -8.84 -11.62 6.67
N ASN A 147 -7.98 -12.46 6.09
CA ASN A 147 -6.95 -13.20 6.81
C ASN A 147 -5.76 -13.53 5.90
N SER A 148 -4.59 -13.70 6.52
CA SER A 148 -3.47 -14.42 5.92
C SER A 148 -3.66 -15.93 6.08
N ALA A 149 -3.01 -16.74 5.23
CA ALA A 149 -3.02 -18.19 5.34
C ALA A 149 -1.78 -18.81 4.67
N GLY A 150 -1.43 -20.04 5.04
CA GLY A 150 -0.28 -20.75 4.48
C GLY A 150 1.02 -19.97 4.70
N ASP A 151 1.36 -19.75 5.97
CA ASP A 151 2.59 -19.08 6.43
C ASP A 151 2.85 -17.72 5.75
N GLY A 152 1.80 -16.89 5.65
CA GLY A 152 1.85 -15.55 5.06
C GLY A 152 1.84 -15.51 3.52
N VAL A 153 1.88 -16.65 2.83
CA VAL A 153 1.97 -16.68 1.35
C VAL A 153 0.61 -16.44 0.66
N ARG A 154 -0.51 -16.62 1.38
CA ARG A 154 -1.87 -16.29 0.92
C ARG A 154 -2.48 -15.11 1.69
N PHE A 155 -3.16 -14.23 0.96
CA PHE A 155 -4.13 -13.28 1.51
C PHE A 155 -5.50 -13.66 0.97
N ILE A 156 -6.47 -13.81 1.86
CA ILE A 156 -7.84 -14.17 1.52
C ILE A 156 -8.76 -13.10 2.06
N TYR A 157 -9.68 -12.62 1.23
CA TYR A 157 -10.81 -11.84 1.74
C TYR A 157 -12.15 -12.32 1.18
N ARG A 158 -13.18 -12.14 2.00
CA ARG A 158 -14.54 -12.64 1.78
C ARG A 158 -15.54 -11.55 2.07
N TYR A 159 -16.57 -11.44 1.23
CA TYR A 159 -17.70 -10.56 1.41
C TYR A 159 -18.97 -11.38 1.63
N ALA A 160 -19.79 -10.95 2.57
CA ALA A 160 -21.05 -11.61 2.92
C ALA A 160 -22.08 -10.59 3.40
N HIS A 161 -23.36 -10.82 3.09
CA HIS A 161 -24.48 -10.05 3.63
C HIS A 161 -25.41 -10.92 4.49
N LYS A 162 -26.14 -10.29 5.40
CA LYS A 162 -27.19 -10.89 6.21
C LYS A 162 -28.41 -9.97 6.13
N PRO A 163 -29.45 -10.35 5.37
CA PRO A 163 -30.67 -9.56 5.26
C PRO A 163 -31.34 -9.34 6.62
N GLN A 164 -32.15 -8.30 6.74
CA GLN A 164 -32.96 -8.06 7.93
C GLN A 164 -33.83 -9.30 8.26
N GLY A 165 -33.93 -9.65 9.55
CA GLY A 165 -34.67 -10.83 10.01
C GLY A 165 -34.00 -12.18 9.71
N ARG A 166 -32.85 -12.23 9.03
CA ARG A 166 -32.05 -13.46 8.88
C ARG A 166 -30.96 -13.58 9.95
N THR A 167 -30.72 -14.79 10.41
CA THR A 167 -29.70 -15.13 11.41
C THR A 167 -28.33 -15.46 10.80
N LEU A 168 -28.32 -15.99 9.57
CA LEU A 168 -27.11 -16.46 8.88
C LEU A 168 -26.65 -15.45 7.81
N PHE A 169 -25.33 -15.34 7.65
CA PHE A 169 -24.72 -14.58 6.55
C PHE A 169 -24.68 -15.42 5.27
N THR A 170 -25.28 -14.89 4.20
CA THR A 170 -25.07 -15.35 2.82
C THR A 170 -23.67 -14.94 2.37
N LYS A 171 -22.89 -15.89 1.84
CA LYS A 171 -21.56 -15.63 1.29
C LYS A 171 -21.70 -15.20 -0.16
N ASP A 172 -21.29 -13.98 -0.49
CA ASP A 172 -21.45 -13.44 -1.84
C ASP A 172 -20.28 -13.86 -2.72
N TYR A 173 -19.07 -13.47 -2.30
CA TYR A 173 -17.85 -13.77 -3.03
C TYR A 173 -16.64 -13.87 -2.12
N LEU A 174 -15.62 -14.55 -2.64
CA LEU A 174 -14.31 -14.68 -2.03
C LEU A 174 -13.24 -14.35 -3.07
N VAL A 175 -12.17 -13.70 -2.63
CA VAL A 175 -10.93 -13.49 -3.39
C VAL A 175 -9.80 -14.20 -2.66
N ALA A 176 -9.05 -15.03 -3.38
CA ALA A 176 -7.87 -15.72 -2.87
C ALA A 176 -6.63 -15.25 -3.65
N CYS A 177 -5.74 -14.55 -2.96
CA CYS A 177 -4.51 -14.00 -3.51
C CYS A 177 -3.28 -14.76 -3.01
N THR A 178 -2.22 -14.71 -3.80
CA THR A 178 -0.87 -15.18 -3.46
C THR A 178 0.08 -13.99 -3.46
N LYS A 179 0.99 -13.92 -2.48
CA LYS A 179 1.95 -12.83 -2.33
C LYS A 179 2.94 -12.80 -3.51
N VAL A 180 3.13 -11.65 -4.12
CA VAL A 180 3.97 -11.51 -5.32
C VAL A 180 5.45 -11.67 -4.94
N GLY A 181 6.14 -12.59 -5.62
CA GLY A 181 7.53 -12.95 -5.34
C GLY A 181 7.71 -14.15 -4.41
N GLU A 182 6.64 -14.65 -3.80
CA GLU A 182 6.65 -15.86 -2.97
C GLU A 182 5.99 -17.04 -3.69
N SER A 183 6.39 -18.26 -3.35
CA SER A 183 5.90 -19.48 -3.99
C SER A 183 5.37 -20.47 -2.97
N LEU A 184 4.17 -20.96 -3.24
CA LEU A 184 3.45 -21.98 -2.47
C LEU A 184 4.19 -23.33 -2.41
N ALA A 185 5.17 -23.55 -3.28
CA ALA A 185 6.01 -24.74 -3.30
C ALA A 185 7.33 -24.57 -2.52
N SER A 186 7.60 -23.40 -1.93
CA SER A 186 8.85 -23.11 -1.21
C SER A 186 8.67 -23.12 0.31
N SER A 187 8.42 -24.30 0.88
CA SER A 187 8.35 -24.57 2.33
C SER A 187 9.71 -24.48 3.01
N ALA A 188 10.36 -23.32 2.91
CA ALA A 188 11.61 -22.99 3.57
C ALA A 188 11.42 -21.65 4.30
N LYS A 189 11.62 -21.64 5.63
CA LYS A 189 11.65 -20.40 6.41
C LYS A 189 12.78 -19.51 5.88
N LYS A 190 12.40 -18.52 5.07
CA LYS A 190 13.28 -17.49 4.55
C LYS A 190 13.46 -16.44 5.64
N ASN A 191 14.69 -16.00 5.86
CA ASN A 191 14.99 -15.08 6.94
C ASN A 191 14.34 -13.72 6.65
N GLU A 192 13.53 -13.22 7.59
CA GLU A 192 12.79 -11.97 7.43
C GLU A 192 13.64 -10.77 7.87
N CYS A 193 13.49 -9.67 7.13
CA CYS A 193 14.18 -8.41 7.34
C CYS A 193 13.43 -7.56 8.38
N PRO A 194 13.94 -7.41 9.63
CA PRO A 194 13.17 -6.83 10.74
C PRO A 194 12.86 -5.33 10.59
N VAL A 195 13.39 -4.69 9.53
CA VAL A 195 13.17 -3.28 9.20
C VAL A 195 12.06 -3.10 8.13
N SER A 196 11.67 -4.16 7.41
CA SER A 196 10.76 -4.03 6.25
C SER A 196 9.82 -5.21 5.97
N GLY A 197 9.97 -6.35 6.64
CA GLY A 197 9.24 -7.59 6.31
C GLY A 197 9.65 -8.26 4.99
N GLY A 198 10.72 -7.77 4.36
CA GLY A 198 11.27 -8.36 3.13
C GLY A 198 12.22 -9.54 3.38
N LEU A 199 12.76 -10.12 2.31
CA LEU A 199 13.79 -11.16 2.39
C LEU A 199 15.12 -10.56 2.91
N GLY A 200 15.53 -10.93 4.12
CA GLY A 200 16.83 -10.61 4.69
C GLY A 200 17.90 -11.56 4.15
N THR A 201 18.85 -11.04 3.37
CA THR A 201 19.92 -11.84 2.75
C THR A 201 21.28 -11.70 3.41
N ILE A 202 21.47 -10.70 4.27
CA ILE A 202 22.76 -10.40 4.92
C ILE A 202 22.64 -10.63 6.43
N ALA A 203 23.38 -11.61 6.96
CA ALA A 203 23.46 -11.85 8.40
C ALA A 203 24.27 -10.74 9.11
N VAL A 204 23.73 -10.19 10.19
CA VAL A 204 24.37 -9.21 11.08
C VAL A 204 24.11 -9.63 12.52
N SER A 205 25.16 -9.86 13.31
CA SER A 205 25.03 -10.24 14.71
C SER A 205 25.18 -9.02 15.63
N HIS A 206 24.29 -8.91 16.62
CA HIS A 206 24.33 -7.87 17.66
C HIS A 206 23.85 -8.47 18.99
N ASN A 207 24.59 -8.23 20.08
CA ASN A 207 24.35 -8.84 21.41
C ASN A 207 24.12 -10.37 21.37
N GLY A 208 24.85 -11.08 20.51
CA GLY A 208 24.75 -12.54 20.32
C GLY A 208 23.57 -13.00 19.45
N THR A 209 22.62 -12.13 19.11
CA THR A 209 21.50 -12.45 18.23
C THR A 209 21.83 -12.10 16.78
N THR A 210 21.58 -13.04 15.87
CA THR A 210 21.82 -12.83 14.43
C THR A 210 20.52 -12.42 13.72
N TYR A 211 20.53 -11.21 13.18
CA TYR A 211 19.46 -10.62 12.38
C TYR A 211 19.82 -10.71 10.90
N TYR A 212 18.83 -10.78 10.02
CA TYR A 212 19.06 -10.78 8.57
C TYR A 212 18.54 -9.48 7.96
N VAL A 213 19.41 -8.66 7.39
CA VAL A 213 19.04 -7.35 6.85
C VAL A 213 18.91 -7.36 5.33
N CYS A 214 18.10 -6.45 4.82
CA CYS A 214 17.94 -6.14 3.41
C CYS A 214 19.21 -5.47 2.85
N CYS A 215 19.54 -5.71 1.58
CA CYS A 215 20.84 -5.32 1.02
C CYS A 215 21.10 -3.79 1.04
N GLY A 216 22.14 -3.38 1.77
CA GLY A 216 22.52 -1.99 2.01
C GLY A 216 23.63 -1.45 1.12
N SER A 217 23.52 -1.57 -0.21
CA SER A 217 24.37 -0.82 -1.16
C SER A 217 23.57 -0.52 -2.44
N THR A 218 23.63 0.68 -3.02
CA THR A 218 24.82 1.54 -3.20
C THR A 218 24.79 2.89 -2.47
N ARG A 219 25.99 3.34 -2.09
CA ARG A 219 26.30 4.69 -1.58
C ARG A 219 25.79 5.79 -2.53
N THR A 220 25.05 6.77 -1.98
CA THR A 220 24.54 7.95 -2.71
C THR A 220 25.60 8.61 -3.58
N ARG A 221 25.40 8.57 -4.91
CA ARG A 221 26.15 9.43 -5.84
C ARG A 221 25.67 10.87 -5.63
N ARG A 222 26.54 11.72 -5.05
CA ARG A 222 26.23 13.12 -4.72
C ARG A 222 25.62 13.87 -5.90
N SER A 223 24.69 14.75 -5.56
CA SER A 223 24.10 15.76 -6.44
C SER A 223 25.15 16.50 -7.28
N THR A 224 25.08 16.35 -8.61
CA THR A 224 25.50 17.40 -9.54
C THR A 224 24.51 17.47 -10.70
N SER A 225 23.54 18.38 -10.59
CA SER A 225 22.70 18.84 -11.70
C SER A 225 23.58 19.61 -12.70
N ARG A 226 24.33 18.88 -13.52
CA ARG A 226 25.37 19.44 -14.41
C ARG A 226 24.79 20.05 -15.69
N ASN A 227 23.84 20.98 -15.55
CA ASN A 227 23.36 21.85 -16.61
C ASN A 227 23.94 23.27 -16.46
N SER A 228 25.23 23.41 -16.76
CA SER A 228 25.92 24.70 -16.83
C SER A 228 26.94 24.67 -17.96
N ARG A 229 26.86 25.66 -18.87
CA ARG A 229 27.58 25.72 -20.15
C ARG A 229 29.09 26.01 -19.97
N PRO A 230 29.99 25.39 -20.74
CA PRO A 230 31.30 25.94 -21.04
C PRO A 230 31.24 26.84 -22.29
N ARG A 231 31.66 28.10 -22.19
CA ARG A 231 31.74 29.04 -23.32
C ARG A 231 33.21 29.31 -23.71
N LYS A 232 33.62 28.80 -24.88
CA LYS A 232 34.53 29.42 -25.87
C LYS A 232 35.97 29.85 -25.45
N ARG A 233 36.95 29.05 -25.86
CA ARG A 233 38.33 29.39 -26.33
C ARG A 233 38.74 28.21 -27.25
N ARG A 234 39.27 28.29 -28.49
CA ARG A 234 40.33 29.10 -29.14
C ARG A 234 41.69 28.97 -28.44
N SER A 235 42.78 28.55 -29.10
CA SER A 235 42.95 28.20 -30.54
C SER A 235 44.24 27.39 -30.81
N ASP A 236 44.47 27.05 -32.08
CA ASP A 236 45.78 26.71 -32.71
C ASP A 236 46.45 25.34 -32.47
N THR A 237 47.41 24.86 -33.28
CA THR A 237 47.58 24.82 -34.78
C THR A 237 48.82 23.95 -35.11
N LEU A 238 48.66 22.80 -35.80
CA LEU A 238 49.61 22.11 -36.72
C LEU A 238 48.94 20.80 -37.22
N THR A 239 48.78 20.46 -38.52
CA THR A 239 49.75 20.05 -39.59
C THR A 239 50.60 18.84 -39.14
N ARG A 240 50.79 17.72 -39.90
CA ARG A 240 51.00 17.59 -41.36
C ARG A 240 51.02 16.12 -41.88
N ARG A 241 50.23 15.78 -42.93
CA ARG A 241 50.42 14.67 -43.95
C ARG A 241 50.54 13.21 -43.44
N ALA A 242 50.41 12.14 -44.25
CA ALA A 242 49.79 11.82 -45.56
C ALA A 242 49.84 10.28 -45.78
N SER A 243 49.04 9.61 -46.62
CA SER A 243 47.80 10.02 -47.34
C SER A 243 46.75 8.86 -47.33
N GLU A 244 46.36 8.05 -48.33
CA GLU A 244 46.51 8.04 -49.81
C GLU A 244 45.47 7.10 -50.49
N GLY A 245 45.15 7.32 -51.77
CA GLY A 245 44.62 6.30 -52.71
C GLY A 245 43.09 6.26 -52.99
N SER A 246 42.66 6.64 -54.21
CA SER A 246 41.31 6.43 -54.79
C SER A 246 41.24 6.94 -56.25
N PRO A 247 40.20 6.63 -57.08
CA PRO A 247 39.11 5.64 -56.95
C PRO A 247 39.32 4.43 -57.91
N PRO A 248 38.77 4.22 -59.15
CA PRO A 248 37.71 4.90 -59.96
C PRO A 248 36.55 4.02 -60.52
N ALA A 249 35.33 4.57 -60.49
CA ALA A 249 34.22 4.53 -61.47
C ALA A 249 33.87 3.31 -62.37
N ALA A 250 32.62 2.79 -62.21
CA ALA A 250 31.60 2.53 -63.27
C ALA A 250 30.30 1.95 -62.62
N GLY A 251 29.05 2.14 -63.11
CA GLY A 251 28.59 3.03 -64.18
C GLY A 251 27.07 2.96 -64.51
N SER A 252 26.28 3.93 -64.00
CA SER A 252 25.11 4.58 -64.67
C SER A 252 23.76 3.87 -64.96
N ARG A 253 22.71 4.71 -65.05
CA ARG A 253 21.35 4.54 -65.66
C ARG A 253 20.30 3.67 -64.94
N SER A 254 18.98 3.89 -65.11
CA SER A 254 18.19 5.11 -65.47
C SER A 254 16.67 4.83 -65.45
N MET A 255 15.85 5.65 -64.74
CA MET A 255 14.41 5.90 -65.04
C MET A 255 13.43 4.67 -64.95
N THR A 256 12.08 4.76 -64.89
CA THR A 256 11.11 5.88 -64.76
C THR A 256 9.78 5.42 -64.10
N ARG A 257 9.15 6.33 -63.33
CA ARG A 257 7.70 6.70 -63.33
C ARG A 257 6.55 5.68 -63.10
N SER A 258 5.63 6.10 -62.20
CA SER A 258 4.14 6.07 -62.30
C SER A 258 3.29 4.80 -62.02
N HIS A 259 2.24 5.03 -61.19
CA HIS A 259 0.87 4.44 -61.22
C HIS A 259 0.71 2.92 -60.97
N LEU A 260 -0.29 2.39 -60.22
CA LEU A 260 -1.59 2.90 -59.70
C LEU A 260 -2.01 2.19 -58.39
N LEU A 261 -3.00 2.77 -57.70
CA LEU A 261 -3.93 2.17 -56.72
C LEU A 261 -5.36 2.28 -57.33
N PRO A 262 -6.46 1.83 -56.67
CA PRO A 262 -6.74 0.52 -56.07
C PRO A 262 -8.16 -0.03 -56.43
N GLU A 263 -8.42 -1.33 -56.26
CA GLU A 263 -9.76 -1.90 -55.98
C GLU A 263 -9.58 -3.05 -54.96
N PHE A 264 -10.39 -3.35 -53.93
CA PHE A 264 -11.79 -3.12 -53.53
C PHE A 264 -12.87 -4.10 -54.06
N SER A 265 -13.48 -4.82 -53.11
CA SER A 265 -14.81 -5.46 -53.14
C SER A 265 -15.02 -6.75 -53.96
N LYS A 266 -15.14 -7.87 -53.24
CA LYS A 266 -16.44 -8.58 -53.08
C LYS A 266 -16.47 -9.38 -51.79
#